data_AF-A0A8S9JIA6-F1
#
_entry.id   AF-A0A8S9JIA6-F1
#
_cell.length_a   1.000
_cell.length_b   1.000
_cell.length_c   1.000
_cell.angle_alpha   90.00
_cell.angle_beta   90.00
_cell.angle_gamma   90.00
#
_symmetry.space_group_name_H-M   'P 1'
#
loop_
_entity.id
_entity.type
_entity.pdbx_description
1 polymer ?
#
loop_
_entity_poly.entity_id
_entity_poly.type
_entity_poly.pdbx_seq_one_letter_code
_entity_poly.pdbx_strand_id
1 'polypeptide(L)'
;MLLKIRDLAKSIRDTGSDKDMVALVSDGVSDYSKKLLKADGWKVEKISLLANPNQVHPTRFWGVYTKLKIFNMTDYKKVVYLDADTIVVKNIDDLFKCSKFCANLKHSERLNSGVMVVEPSEALFSDMMRKVKTLSSYTGGDQGFLNSYYPDFQNARVFDPSLSPEALKARPVPDMERLSTLYNADVGLYMLANKWMVDESRLHVIHYTLGPLKPWDWWTAWLVKPVDAWHSIRVKLEETLPGTGGGKNQKDELVVKFLFLLPLCTLLFCIYQSIQGYEASLCSQFRYLYYKIRSNRTLGYNSTFSTMNPSHQLHSGNSQSKVPQHLGAVSVVVCFTALLISVGVSFLIVPRQIMPWTGLILVYEWTFTIFFLLFGCFLLLVHQHGKKMAVYTESSTLDGSGKGHQRGGVSCDVTTLYYGLGMVFLAIAAVSLPYILGITALFVRLGLMVGVAIVLAAYMTYASEHLAIRWFLKGLDDLCETSRSKSICFMC
;
A
#
# COMPACT_ATOMS: atom_id res chain seq x y z
N MET A 1 0.06 13.25 -9.13
CA MET A 1 1.16 14.19 -8.76
C MET A 1 0.65 15.51 -8.18
N LEU A 2 -0.58 15.96 -8.48
CA LEU A 2 -1.06 17.27 -8.02
C LEU A 2 -1.32 17.35 -6.52
N LEU A 3 -1.81 16.26 -5.90
CA LEU A 3 -2.21 16.19 -4.49
C LEU A 3 -1.22 16.89 -3.56
N LYS A 4 0.07 16.61 -3.72
CA LYS A 4 1.12 17.19 -2.87
C LYS A 4 1.25 18.70 -2.93
N ILE A 5 1.00 19.30 -4.09
CA ILE A 5 1.01 20.76 -4.26
C ILE A 5 -0.22 21.37 -3.60
N ARG A 6 -1.35 20.66 -3.61
CA ARG A 6 -2.59 21.09 -2.93
C ARG A 6 -2.41 21.06 -1.42
N ASP A 7 -1.85 19.97 -0.90
CA ASP A 7 -1.55 19.81 0.53
C ASP A 7 -0.57 20.91 0.99
N LEU A 8 0.48 21.19 0.21
CA LEU A 8 1.41 22.28 0.48
C LEU A 8 0.72 23.65 0.52
N ALA A 9 -0.13 23.96 -0.46
CA ALA A 9 -0.89 25.22 -0.53
C ALA A 9 -1.72 25.43 0.74
N LYS A 10 -2.45 24.37 1.14
CA LYS A 10 -3.26 24.39 2.34
C LYS A 10 -2.39 24.62 3.58
N SER A 11 -1.27 23.93 3.69
CA SER A 11 -0.36 24.06 4.83
C SER A 11 0.19 25.49 5.00
N ILE A 12 0.49 26.18 3.90
CA ILE A 12 0.95 27.57 3.90
C ILE A 12 -0.18 28.51 4.38
N ARG A 13 -1.41 28.30 3.90
CA ARG A 13 -2.57 29.12 4.29
C ARG A 13 -3.02 28.89 5.73
N ASP A 14 -3.11 27.62 6.15
CA ASP A 14 -3.52 27.24 7.49
C ASP A 14 -2.55 27.77 8.56
N THR A 15 -1.30 28.03 8.17
CA THR A 15 -0.28 28.65 9.04
C THR A 15 -0.23 30.19 8.94
N GLY A 16 -1.19 30.80 8.22
CA GLY A 16 -1.45 32.24 8.23
C GLY A 16 -0.56 33.08 7.33
N SER A 17 0.14 32.49 6.35
CA SER A 17 0.91 33.29 5.38
C SER A 17 -0.01 34.06 4.44
N ASP A 18 0.30 35.34 4.24
CA ASP A 18 -0.39 36.26 3.33
C ASP A 18 0.34 36.46 1.99
N LYS A 19 1.45 35.72 1.79
CA LYS A 19 2.33 35.89 0.64
C LYS A 19 1.78 35.18 -0.60
N ASP A 20 2.20 35.67 -1.76
CA ASP A 20 1.89 35.02 -3.02
C ASP A 20 2.42 33.58 -3.06
N MET A 21 1.53 32.63 -3.35
CA MET A 21 1.89 31.26 -3.64
C MET A 21 2.01 31.09 -5.16
N VAL A 22 3.21 30.84 -5.68
CA VAL A 22 3.47 30.69 -7.12
C VAL A 22 3.84 29.24 -7.45
N ALA A 23 3.15 28.64 -8.42
CA ALA A 23 3.42 27.30 -8.92
C ALA A 23 3.99 27.38 -10.34
N LEU A 24 5.27 27.03 -10.48
CA LEU A 24 5.93 26.92 -11.77
C LEU A 24 5.55 25.60 -12.46
N VAL A 25 4.88 25.66 -13.61
CA VAL A 25 4.37 24.49 -14.33
C VAL A 25 4.96 24.39 -15.74
N SER A 26 5.32 23.17 -16.14
CA SER A 26 5.77 22.87 -17.51
C SER A 26 4.61 22.53 -18.44
N ASP A 27 4.90 22.39 -19.74
CA ASP A 27 3.93 22.02 -20.78
C ASP A 27 3.18 20.70 -20.50
N GLY A 28 3.80 19.78 -19.75
CA GLY A 28 3.19 18.48 -19.42
C GLY A 28 2.04 18.55 -18.39
N VAL A 29 1.79 19.71 -17.78
CA VAL A 29 0.72 19.87 -16.80
C VAL A 29 -0.61 20.15 -17.52
N SER A 30 -1.62 19.31 -17.26
CA SER A 30 -2.96 19.45 -17.87
C SER A 30 -3.65 20.75 -17.47
N ASP A 31 -4.54 21.26 -18.32
CA ASP A 31 -5.31 22.49 -18.02
C ASP A 31 -6.24 22.31 -16.83
N TYR A 32 -6.79 21.11 -16.64
CA TYR A 32 -7.54 20.77 -15.41
C TYR A 32 -6.66 20.95 -14.16
N SER A 33 -5.42 20.44 -14.19
CA SER A 33 -4.49 20.60 -13.07
C SER A 33 -4.15 22.06 -12.82
N LYS A 34 -3.94 22.87 -13.87
CA LYS A 34 -3.70 24.32 -13.73
C LYS A 34 -4.91 25.02 -13.11
N LYS A 35 -6.13 24.68 -13.56
CA LYS A 35 -7.38 25.24 -13.00
C LYS A 35 -7.53 24.89 -11.52
N LEU A 36 -7.24 23.64 -11.15
CA LEU A 36 -7.29 23.18 -9.76
C LEU A 36 -6.27 23.91 -8.88
N LEU A 37 -5.02 24.08 -9.36
CA LEU A 37 -4.02 24.87 -8.63
C LEU A 37 -4.47 26.32 -8.41
N LYS A 38 -5.04 26.97 -9.43
CA LYS A 38 -5.61 28.33 -9.29
C LYS A 38 -6.74 28.36 -8.26
N ALA A 39 -7.61 27.36 -8.26
CA ALA A 39 -8.69 27.23 -7.28
C ALA A 39 -8.18 26.99 -5.85
N ASP A 40 -7.04 26.29 -5.72
CA ASP A 40 -6.31 26.13 -4.45
C ASP A 40 -5.46 27.36 -4.08
N GLY A 41 -5.59 28.49 -4.79
CA GLY A 41 -4.92 29.76 -4.45
C GLY A 41 -3.53 29.96 -5.05
N TRP A 42 -3.06 29.08 -5.94
CA TRP A 42 -1.78 29.28 -6.61
C TRP A 42 -1.88 30.27 -7.79
N LYS A 43 -0.92 31.18 -7.88
CA LYS A 43 -0.56 31.83 -9.15
C LYS A 43 0.20 30.83 -10.01
N VAL A 44 -0.40 30.41 -11.12
CA VAL A 44 0.18 29.38 -11.99
C VAL A 44 0.99 30.05 -13.10
N GLU A 45 2.30 29.85 -13.07
CA GLU A 45 3.22 30.40 -14.06
C GLU A 45 3.75 29.28 -14.96
N LYS A 46 3.52 29.43 -16.26
CA LYS A 46 4.00 28.48 -17.24
C LYS A 46 5.46 28.76 -17.58
N ILE A 47 6.31 27.75 -17.47
CA ILE A 47 7.75 27.87 -17.74
C ILE A 47 8.25 26.76 -18.67
N SER A 48 9.24 27.07 -19.51
CA SER A 48 9.97 26.05 -20.25
C SER A 48 10.85 25.20 -19.33
N LEU A 49 11.02 23.92 -19.65
CA LEU A 49 11.91 23.03 -18.91
C LEU A 49 13.37 23.37 -19.22
N LEU A 50 14.22 23.32 -18.20
CA LEU A 50 15.67 23.38 -18.36
C LEU A 50 16.22 21.94 -18.39
N ALA A 51 16.86 21.59 -19.50
CA ALA A 51 17.48 20.27 -19.66
C ALA A 51 18.62 20.09 -18.65
N ASN A 52 18.71 18.90 -18.07
CA ASN A 52 19.84 18.53 -17.23
C ASN A 52 21.11 18.36 -18.10
N PRO A 53 22.19 19.13 -17.85
CA PRO A 53 23.41 19.07 -18.64
C PRO A 53 24.30 17.86 -18.31
N ASN A 54 24.04 17.16 -17.21
CA ASN A 54 24.88 16.04 -16.77
C ASN A 54 24.62 14.82 -17.65
N GLN A 55 25.67 14.08 -18.03
CA GLN A 55 25.51 12.86 -18.82
C GLN A 55 25.04 11.67 -17.97
N VAL A 56 25.44 11.66 -16.68
CA VAL A 56 25.10 10.60 -15.73
C VAL A 56 24.20 11.21 -14.65
N HIS A 57 22.92 10.85 -14.68
CA HIS A 57 21.96 11.21 -13.63
C HIS A 57 20.81 10.19 -13.55
N PRO A 58 20.12 10.08 -12.41
CA PRO A 58 18.87 9.34 -12.33
C PRO A 58 17.85 9.85 -13.36
N THR A 59 17.07 8.97 -14.01
CA THR A 59 16.07 9.36 -15.02
C THR A 59 15.12 10.46 -14.54
N ARG A 60 14.74 10.42 -13.26
CA ARG A 60 13.89 11.43 -12.61
C ARG A 60 14.48 12.84 -12.58
N PHE A 61 15.78 13.01 -12.79
CA PHE A 61 16.48 14.30 -12.75
C PHE A 61 16.56 15.01 -14.11
N TRP A 62 15.93 14.46 -15.15
CA TRP A 62 15.99 15.05 -16.50
C TRP A 62 15.59 16.54 -16.55
N GLY A 63 14.59 16.96 -15.77
CA GLY A 63 14.11 18.35 -15.74
C GLY A 63 14.43 19.11 -14.45
N VAL A 64 15.27 18.56 -13.56
CA VAL A 64 15.42 19.09 -12.18
C VAL A 64 16.06 20.49 -12.15
N TYR A 65 16.89 20.80 -13.15
CA TYR A 65 17.51 22.12 -13.30
C TYR A 65 16.49 23.24 -13.57
N THR A 66 15.26 22.90 -13.98
CA THR A 66 14.16 23.88 -14.13
C THR A 66 13.94 24.69 -12.86
N LYS A 67 14.25 24.12 -11.70
CA LYS A 67 14.24 24.79 -10.39
C LYS A 67 15.10 26.06 -10.34
N LEU A 68 16.17 26.15 -11.12
CA LEU A 68 17.00 27.36 -11.19
C LEU A 68 16.26 28.59 -11.71
N LYS A 69 15.09 28.43 -12.33
CA LYS A 69 14.28 29.56 -12.81
C LYS A 69 13.77 30.46 -11.69
N ILE A 70 13.73 29.99 -10.45
CA ILE A 70 13.37 30.83 -9.30
C ILE A 70 14.32 32.02 -9.12
N PHE A 71 15.57 31.89 -9.56
CA PHE A 71 16.57 32.97 -9.50
C PHE A 71 16.29 34.07 -10.54
N ASN A 72 15.35 33.86 -11.47
CA ASN A 72 14.96 34.83 -12.50
C ASN A 72 13.54 35.40 -12.29
N MET A 73 12.89 35.13 -11.16
CA MET A 73 11.56 35.66 -10.84
C MET A 73 11.63 37.12 -10.37
N THR A 74 12.14 38.01 -11.22
CA THR A 74 12.47 39.41 -10.89
C THR A 74 11.26 40.29 -10.59
N ASP A 75 10.04 39.81 -10.86
CA ASP A 75 8.79 40.44 -10.39
C ASP A 75 8.66 40.38 -8.85
N TYR A 76 9.45 39.52 -8.19
CA TYR A 76 9.50 39.36 -6.75
C TYR A 76 10.83 39.86 -6.18
N LYS A 77 10.77 40.65 -5.11
CA LYS A 77 11.97 41.06 -4.36
C LYS A 77 12.66 39.90 -3.65
N LYS A 78 11.89 38.87 -3.28
CA LYS A 78 12.36 37.70 -2.56
C LYS A 78 11.42 36.53 -2.77
N VAL A 79 11.98 35.35 -2.95
CA VAL A 79 11.24 34.10 -3.16
C VAL A 79 11.68 33.09 -2.10
N VAL A 80 10.71 32.55 -1.37
CA VAL A 80 10.90 31.35 -0.53
C VAL A 80 10.46 30.15 -1.36
N TYR A 81 11.43 29.33 -1.75
CA TYR A 81 11.20 28.11 -2.51
C TYR A 81 11.02 26.92 -1.57
N LEU A 82 10.01 26.10 -1.86
CA LEU A 82 9.70 24.85 -1.18
C LEU A 82 9.59 23.73 -2.22
N ASP A 83 10.30 22.62 -2.00
CA ASP A 83 10.08 21.42 -2.80
C ASP A 83 8.65 20.87 -2.55
N ALA A 84 8.10 20.24 -3.59
CA ALA A 84 6.73 19.73 -3.61
C ALA A 84 6.46 18.59 -2.60
N ASP A 85 7.49 18.09 -1.94
CA ASP A 85 7.44 17.09 -0.88
C ASP A 85 7.88 17.67 0.48
N THR A 86 7.61 18.96 0.67
CA THR A 86 7.61 19.63 1.97
C THR A 86 6.19 19.93 2.44
N ILE A 87 6.02 20.11 3.74
CA ILE A 87 4.77 20.59 4.34
C ILE A 87 5.07 21.63 5.42
N VAL A 88 4.28 22.69 5.47
CA VAL A 88 4.46 23.81 6.41
C VAL A 88 3.58 23.56 7.63
N VAL A 89 4.18 23.44 8.81
CA VAL A 89 3.49 23.17 10.09
C VAL A 89 3.42 24.40 10.99
N LYS A 90 4.21 25.45 10.70
CA LYS A 90 4.12 26.79 11.29
C LYS A 90 4.43 27.87 10.27
N ASN A 91 4.00 29.10 10.54
CA ASN A 91 4.26 30.24 9.68
C ASN A 91 5.77 30.38 9.39
N ILE A 92 6.11 30.68 8.13
CA ILE A 92 7.48 30.81 7.63
C ILE A 92 7.76 32.20 7.01
N ASP A 93 6.91 33.19 7.27
CA ASP A 93 7.03 34.52 6.67
C ASP A 93 8.28 35.27 7.16
N ASP A 94 8.84 34.84 8.30
CA ASP A 94 10.12 35.30 8.80
C ASP A 94 11.29 34.95 7.87
N LEU A 95 11.20 33.89 7.05
CA LEU A 95 12.19 33.57 6.02
C LEU A 95 12.38 34.69 5.00
N PHE A 96 11.38 35.54 4.78
CA PHE A 96 11.51 36.72 3.90
C PHE A 96 12.44 37.81 4.48
N LYS A 97 12.87 37.69 5.74
CA LYS A 97 13.91 38.55 6.34
C LYS A 97 15.32 38.06 6.06
N CYS A 98 15.48 36.83 5.58
CA CYS A 98 16.79 36.26 5.27
C CYS A 98 17.50 37.05 4.15
N SER A 99 18.82 36.97 4.06
CA SER A 99 19.65 37.69 3.08
C SER A 99 19.46 37.23 1.62
N LYS A 100 20.47 37.37 0.75
CA LYS A 100 20.36 37.14 -0.70
C LYS A 100 20.13 35.66 -1.04
N PHE A 101 20.79 34.74 -0.33
CA PHE A 101 20.62 33.31 -0.52
C PHE A 101 20.62 32.58 0.82
N CYS A 102 19.56 31.82 1.10
CA CYS A 102 19.49 31.01 2.30
C CYS A 102 19.04 29.60 1.98
N ALA A 103 19.62 28.63 2.68
CA ALA A 103 19.21 27.23 2.59
C ALA A 103 19.53 26.53 3.91
N ASN A 104 19.10 25.29 4.09
CA ASN A 104 19.51 24.50 5.24
C ASN A 104 20.76 23.67 4.91
N LEU A 105 21.68 23.52 5.86
CA LEU A 105 22.69 22.46 5.75
C LEU A 105 22.03 21.12 6.03
N LYS A 106 22.28 20.15 5.16
CA LYS A 106 22.00 18.76 5.47
C LYS A 106 22.90 18.33 6.64
N HIS A 107 22.86 17.05 6.98
CA HIS A 107 23.78 16.33 7.85
C HIS A 107 25.26 16.30 7.45
N SER A 108 25.67 17.24 6.60
CA SER A 108 27.00 17.39 6.08
C SER A 108 27.25 18.87 5.84
N GLU A 109 28.46 19.20 5.42
CA GLU A 109 28.89 20.49 4.87
C GLU A 109 28.19 20.93 3.57
N ARG A 110 27.03 20.34 3.24
CA ARG A 110 26.33 20.53 1.96
C ARG A 110 24.92 21.03 2.19
N LEU A 111 24.51 22.00 1.39
CA LEU A 111 23.15 22.52 1.41
C LEU A 111 22.14 21.49 0.92
N ASN A 112 20.95 21.53 1.52
CA ASN A 112 19.73 20.91 1.04
C ASN A 112 18.95 21.97 0.24
N SER A 113 18.61 21.64 -1.01
CA SER A 113 17.94 22.58 -1.91
C SER A 113 16.41 22.60 -1.77
N GLY A 114 15.83 21.81 -0.87
CA GLY A 114 14.37 21.65 -0.76
C GLY A 114 13.65 22.79 -0.05
N VAL A 115 14.38 23.60 0.71
CA VAL A 115 13.89 24.88 1.25
C VAL A 115 14.97 25.92 1.04
N MET A 116 14.67 26.95 0.26
CA MET A 116 15.61 28.01 -0.06
C MET A 116 14.94 29.38 -0.01
N VAL A 117 15.72 30.40 0.30
CA VAL A 117 15.36 31.81 0.09
C VAL A 117 16.28 32.37 -0.96
N VAL A 118 15.74 33.05 -1.96
CA VAL A 118 16.51 33.68 -3.03
C VAL A 118 16.06 35.11 -3.23
N GLU A 119 17.01 36.01 -3.44
CA GLU A 119 16.80 37.32 -4.06
C GLU A 119 16.98 37.16 -5.57
N PRO A 120 15.89 37.16 -6.37
CA PRO A 120 16.00 36.93 -7.80
C PRO A 120 16.78 38.05 -8.50
N SER A 121 17.61 37.68 -9.48
CA SER A 121 18.40 38.61 -10.28
C SER A 121 18.71 38.01 -11.63
N GLU A 122 18.39 38.74 -12.71
CA GLU A 122 18.70 38.34 -14.08
C GLU A 122 20.21 38.11 -14.28
N ALA A 123 21.05 38.94 -13.64
CA ALA A 123 22.50 38.80 -13.67
C ALA A 123 22.96 37.50 -12.99
N LEU A 124 22.40 37.18 -11.82
CA LEU A 124 22.69 35.95 -11.09
C LEU A 124 22.25 34.71 -11.88
N PHE A 125 21.03 34.73 -12.41
CA PHE A 125 20.50 33.63 -13.22
C PHE A 125 21.31 33.43 -14.50
N SER A 126 21.68 34.50 -15.20
CA SER A 126 22.52 34.44 -16.40
C SER A 126 23.89 33.84 -16.10
N ASP A 127 24.50 34.18 -14.95
CA ASP A 127 25.74 33.57 -14.50
C ASP A 127 25.59 32.07 -14.21
N MET A 128 24.50 31.68 -13.53
CA MET A 128 24.18 30.27 -13.33
C MET A 128 24.06 29.54 -14.67
N MET A 129 23.31 30.07 -15.64
CA MET A 129 23.12 29.43 -16.95
C MET A 129 24.43 29.22 -17.72
N ARG A 130 25.39 30.15 -17.61
CA ARG A 130 26.75 29.95 -18.17
C ARG A 130 27.51 28.81 -17.49
N LYS A 131 27.35 28.67 -16.17
CA LYS A 131 28.06 27.67 -15.35
C LYS A 131 27.38 26.31 -15.31
N VAL A 132 26.09 26.19 -15.62
CA VAL A 132 25.33 24.92 -15.60
C VAL A 132 26.03 23.83 -16.42
N LYS A 133 26.69 24.17 -17.54
CA LYS A 133 27.40 23.19 -18.39
C LYS A 133 28.83 22.88 -17.95
N THR A 134 29.45 23.73 -17.14
CA THR A 134 30.89 23.65 -16.80
C THR A 134 31.13 23.29 -15.35
N LEU A 135 30.22 23.65 -14.46
CA LEU A 135 30.31 23.38 -13.03
C LEU A 135 29.74 21.98 -12.74
N SER A 136 30.55 21.12 -12.13
CA SER A 136 30.16 19.75 -11.81
C SER A 136 29.02 19.70 -10.79
N SER A 137 28.07 18.77 -10.96
CA SER A 137 27.11 18.43 -9.91
C SER A 137 27.37 17.01 -9.41
N TYR A 138 27.83 16.88 -8.15
CA TYR A 138 28.09 15.57 -7.53
C TYR A 138 26.83 14.68 -7.38
N THR A 139 25.64 15.27 -7.52
CA THR A 139 24.35 14.53 -7.50
C THR A 139 23.81 14.24 -8.90
N GLY A 140 24.41 14.83 -9.94
CA GLY A 140 23.82 14.94 -11.28
C GLY A 140 22.55 15.80 -11.34
N GLY A 141 22.20 16.53 -10.27
CA GLY A 141 20.98 17.36 -10.16
C GLY A 141 21.25 18.81 -9.73
N ASP A 142 20.19 19.55 -9.43
CA ASP A 142 20.21 20.96 -9.01
C ASP A 142 20.93 21.15 -7.67
N GLN A 143 20.68 20.26 -6.69
CA GLN A 143 21.31 20.38 -5.38
C GLN A 143 22.84 20.31 -5.46
N GLY A 144 23.37 19.39 -6.26
CA GLY A 144 24.82 19.26 -6.44
C GLY A 144 25.41 20.50 -7.15
N PHE A 145 24.71 21.02 -8.15
CA PHE A 145 25.11 22.26 -8.83
C PHE A 145 25.12 23.46 -7.86
N LEU A 146 24.06 23.64 -7.07
CA LEU A 146 23.96 24.74 -6.10
C LEU A 146 25.05 24.68 -5.03
N ASN A 147 25.40 23.49 -4.55
CA ASN A 147 26.53 23.30 -3.64
C ASN A 147 27.86 23.71 -4.28
N SER A 148 28.08 23.41 -5.56
CA SER A 148 29.29 23.83 -6.28
C SER A 148 29.27 25.33 -6.62
N TYR A 149 28.09 25.92 -6.81
CA TYR A 149 27.93 27.34 -7.12
C TYR A 149 28.13 28.22 -5.87
N TYR A 150 27.75 27.72 -4.69
CA TYR A 150 27.95 28.35 -3.39
C TYR A 150 28.94 27.53 -2.53
N PRO A 151 30.24 27.47 -2.89
CA PRO A 151 31.20 26.57 -2.25
C PRO A 151 31.45 26.90 -0.77
N ASP A 152 31.32 28.17 -0.37
CA ASP A 152 31.53 28.62 1.01
C ASP A 152 30.27 28.57 1.89
N PHE A 153 29.18 27.96 1.41
CA PHE A 153 27.89 27.96 2.11
C PHE A 153 27.95 27.39 3.53
N GLN A 154 28.82 26.41 3.77
CA GLN A 154 29.04 25.84 5.11
C GLN A 154 29.49 26.87 6.15
N ASN A 155 30.23 27.89 5.72
CA ASN A 155 30.77 28.97 6.55
C ASN A 155 29.79 30.12 6.72
N ALA A 156 28.64 30.09 6.04
CA ALA A 156 27.63 31.12 6.15
C ALA A 156 27.08 31.18 7.59
N ARG A 157 26.70 32.38 8.03
CA ARG A 157 26.15 32.58 9.38
C ARG A 157 24.76 31.96 9.48
N VAL A 158 24.35 31.53 10.67
CA VAL A 158 22.98 31.05 10.89
C VAL A 158 22.01 32.22 10.83
N PHE A 159 20.93 32.05 10.08
CA PHE A 159 19.82 33.00 10.02
C PHE A 159 19.09 33.02 11.38
N ASP A 160 18.92 34.21 11.94
CA ASP A 160 18.19 34.44 13.18
C ASP A 160 17.06 35.44 12.94
N PRO A 161 15.79 34.99 12.90
CA PRO A 161 14.64 35.84 12.65
C PRO A 161 14.30 36.78 13.82
N SER A 162 14.92 36.57 14.99
CA SER A 162 14.66 37.32 16.23
C SER A 162 15.54 38.55 16.40
N LEU A 163 16.52 38.77 15.51
CA LEU A 163 17.40 39.94 15.56
C LEU A 163 16.60 41.25 15.43
N SER A 164 16.95 42.22 16.27
CA SER A 164 16.36 43.56 16.21
C SER A 164 16.78 44.30 14.94
N PRO A 165 15.98 45.27 14.44
CA PRO A 165 16.35 46.09 13.29
C PRO A 165 17.71 46.79 13.44
N GLU A 166 18.07 47.21 14.66
CA GLU A 166 19.33 47.85 14.98
C GLU A 166 20.51 46.87 14.84
N ALA A 167 20.35 45.65 15.35
CA ALA A 167 21.35 44.59 15.23
C ALA A 167 21.56 44.16 13.76
N LEU A 168 20.52 44.20 12.94
CA LEU A 168 20.61 43.93 11.50
C LEU A 168 21.38 45.03 10.76
N LYS A 169 21.15 46.30 11.07
CA LYS A 169 21.86 47.44 10.46
C LYS A 169 23.33 47.53 10.87
N ALA A 170 23.67 47.06 12.07
CA ALA A 170 25.04 47.06 12.57
C ALA A 170 25.95 46.01 11.90
N ARG A 171 25.38 45.09 11.11
CA ARG A 171 26.12 43.99 10.48
C ARG A 171 26.14 44.17 8.95
N PRO A 172 27.23 43.79 8.28
CA PRO A 172 27.22 43.63 6.83
C PRO A 172 26.10 42.66 6.40
N VAL A 173 25.41 43.00 5.31
CA VAL A 173 24.46 42.08 4.68
C VAL A 173 25.26 40.95 4.06
N PRO A 174 25.10 39.70 4.52
CA PRO A 174 25.87 38.58 4.00
C PRO A 174 25.32 38.21 2.63
N ASP A 175 26.15 37.62 1.79
CA ASP A 175 25.68 37.06 0.53
C ASP A 175 24.84 35.79 0.73
N MET A 176 25.03 35.10 1.86
CA MET A 176 24.29 33.90 2.19
C MET A 176 24.17 33.62 3.69
N GLU A 177 23.11 32.91 4.08
CA GLU A 177 22.84 32.48 5.46
C GLU A 177 22.34 31.03 5.54
N ARG A 178 22.58 30.38 6.68
CA ARG A 178 22.12 29.02 6.96
C ARG A 178 20.80 29.04 7.74
N LEU A 179 19.78 28.46 7.15
CA LEU A 179 18.52 28.16 7.83
C LEU A 179 18.74 27.07 8.87
N SER A 180 18.12 27.24 10.04
CA SER A 180 18.02 26.20 11.05
C SER A 180 17.30 24.96 10.49
N THR A 181 17.59 23.78 11.04
CA THR A 181 16.87 22.54 10.71
C THR A 181 15.37 22.64 10.98
N LEU A 182 14.93 23.59 11.82
CA LEU A 182 13.52 23.92 12.04
C LEU A 182 12.75 24.25 10.76
N TYR A 183 13.42 24.83 9.75
CA TYR A 183 12.82 25.20 8.46
C TYR A 183 13.07 24.16 7.36
N ASN A 184 13.71 23.03 7.65
CA ASN A 184 13.92 21.95 6.69
C ASN A 184 14.08 20.60 7.41
N ALA A 185 13.03 20.23 8.15
CA ALA A 185 12.80 18.97 8.85
C ALA A 185 13.05 17.68 8.05
N ASP A 186 14.26 17.16 7.93
CA ASP A 186 14.55 15.96 7.12
C ASP A 186 13.92 14.69 7.73
N VAL A 187 12.93 14.09 7.05
CA VAL A 187 12.24 12.86 7.50
C VAL A 187 13.13 11.62 7.40
N GLY A 188 14.04 11.57 6.42
CA GLY A 188 14.99 10.45 6.30
C GLY A 188 15.88 10.32 7.52
N LEU A 189 16.21 11.48 8.08
CA LEU A 189 16.90 11.67 9.33
C LEU A 189 16.11 11.15 10.54
N TYR A 190 14.86 11.58 10.64
CA TYR A 190 13.95 11.15 11.70
C TYR A 190 13.85 9.61 11.72
N MET A 191 13.81 8.97 10.56
CA MET A 191 13.74 7.50 10.48
C MET A 191 14.98 6.80 11.02
N LEU A 192 16.16 7.37 10.89
CA LEU A 192 17.39 6.83 11.47
C LEU A 192 17.44 7.02 12.99
N ALA A 193 16.98 8.17 13.49
CA ALA A 193 17.05 8.53 14.91
C ALA A 193 15.81 8.12 15.73
N ASN A 194 14.70 7.78 15.06
CA ASN A 194 13.35 7.65 15.63
C ASN A 194 12.90 8.85 16.49
N LYS A 195 13.42 10.04 16.20
CA LYS A 195 13.06 11.30 16.86
C LYS A 195 13.50 12.48 16.02
N TRP A 196 12.89 13.62 16.25
CA TRP A 196 13.43 14.88 15.76
C TRP A 196 14.69 15.25 16.56
N MET A 197 15.70 15.78 15.87
CA MET A 197 16.92 16.31 16.51
C MET A 197 16.70 17.67 17.18
N VAL A 198 15.49 18.20 17.06
CA VAL A 198 15.01 19.47 17.58
C VAL A 198 13.64 19.22 18.21
N ASP A 199 13.16 20.15 19.02
CA ASP A 199 11.80 20.07 19.55
C ASP A 199 10.78 20.08 18.40
N GLU A 200 9.95 19.05 18.35
CA GLU A 200 8.87 18.88 17.36
C GLU A 200 7.91 20.07 17.38
N SER A 201 7.64 20.60 18.57
CA SER A 201 6.75 21.74 18.74
C SER A 201 7.28 23.00 18.06
N ARG A 202 8.57 23.07 17.72
CA ARG A 202 9.23 24.22 17.10
C ARG A 202 9.43 24.08 15.60
N LEU A 203 9.10 22.93 15.00
CA LEU A 203 9.26 22.73 13.56
C LEU A 203 8.39 23.73 12.78
N HIS A 204 8.93 24.22 11.67
CA HIS A 204 8.22 25.08 10.73
C HIS A 204 7.93 24.34 9.42
N VAL A 205 8.90 23.57 8.92
CA VAL A 205 8.75 22.82 7.67
C VAL A 205 9.28 21.40 7.86
N ILE A 206 8.50 20.41 7.43
CA ILE A 206 8.90 19.00 7.36
C ILE A 206 9.15 18.65 5.89
N HIS A 207 10.28 18.02 5.60
CA HIS A 207 10.72 17.65 4.26
C HIS A 207 10.84 16.12 4.12
N TYR A 208 10.01 15.54 3.26
CA TYR A 208 9.93 14.10 3.03
C TYR A 208 10.99 13.61 2.05
N THR A 209 12.24 13.66 2.47
CA THR A 209 13.46 13.36 1.68
C THR A 209 13.61 11.88 1.27
N LEU A 210 12.87 10.97 1.88
CA LEU A 210 12.92 9.54 1.57
C LEU A 210 12.27 9.26 0.21
N GLY A 211 13.10 9.01 -0.79
CA GLY A 211 12.69 8.73 -2.17
C GLY A 211 11.52 7.74 -2.31
N PRO A 212 11.59 6.52 -1.72
CA PRO A 212 10.54 5.51 -1.88
C PRO A 212 9.34 5.70 -0.93
N LEU A 213 9.47 6.50 0.13
CA LEU A 213 8.44 6.67 1.16
C LEU A 213 7.90 8.09 1.11
N LYS A 214 6.92 8.30 0.23
CA LYS A 214 6.27 9.59 0.04
C LYS A 214 4.91 9.67 0.73
N PRO A 215 4.58 10.81 1.36
CA PRO A 215 3.43 10.92 2.25
C PRO A 215 2.06 10.80 1.56
N TRP A 216 2.02 10.97 0.23
CA TRP A 216 0.79 10.78 -0.55
C TRP A 216 0.49 9.32 -0.89
N ASP A 217 1.45 8.41 -0.69
CA ASP A 217 1.23 6.98 -0.88
C ASP A 217 0.64 6.38 0.39
N TRP A 218 -0.57 5.81 0.30
CA TRP A 218 -1.38 5.39 1.44
C TRP A 218 -0.65 4.44 2.40
N TRP A 219 0.27 3.61 1.88
CA TRP A 219 0.99 2.63 2.70
C TRP A 219 2.04 3.25 3.61
N THR A 220 2.52 4.45 3.29
CA THR A 220 3.60 5.09 4.04
C THR A 220 3.19 5.52 5.45
N ALA A 221 1.89 5.80 5.66
CA ALA A 221 1.31 6.06 6.97
C ALA A 221 1.52 4.88 7.95
N TRP A 222 1.58 3.65 7.43
CA TRP A 222 1.81 2.44 8.22
C TRP A 222 3.29 2.19 8.53
N LEU A 223 4.20 3.02 8.02
CA LEU A 223 5.65 2.85 8.16
C LEU A 223 6.33 4.04 8.82
N VAL A 224 5.89 5.27 8.53
CA VAL A 224 6.63 6.50 8.82
C VAL A 224 5.73 7.48 9.59
N LYS A 225 5.96 7.65 10.89
CA LYS A 225 5.14 8.52 11.77
C LYS A 225 5.03 9.98 11.29
N PRO A 226 6.11 10.67 10.85
CA PRO A 226 6.00 12.05 10.36
C PRO A 226 5.00 12.28 9.22
N VAL A 227 4.55 11.23 8.53
CA VAL A 227 3.51 11.34 7.49
C VAL A 227 2.15 11.75 8.08
N ASP A 228 1.92 11.60 9.38
CA ASP A 228 0.71 12.06 10.06
C ASP A 228 0.47 13.56 9.89
N ALA A 229 1.53 14.38 9.92
CA ALA A 229 1.44 15.82 9.69
C ALA A 229 0.82 16.12 8.32
N TRP A 230 1.26 15.41 7.28
CA TRP A 230 0.73 15.52 5.93
C TRP A 230 -0.74 15.09 5.84
N HIS A 231 -1.07 13.93 6.41
CA HIS A 231 -2.44 13.42 6.37
C HIS A 231 -3.42 14.31 7.15
N SER A 232 -2.98 14.93 8.25
CA SER A 232 -3.80 15.86 9.03
C SER A 232 -4.24 17.08 8.22
N ILE A 233 -3.42 17.52 7.26
CA ILE A 233 -3.71 18.60 6.34
C ILE A 233 -4.59 18.09 5.20
N ARG A 234 -4.23 16.95 4.62
CA ARG A 234 -4.96 16.32 3.50
C ARG A 234 -6.44 16.08 3.83
N VAL A 235 -6.75 15.58 5.02
CA VAL A 235 -8.14 15.30 5.43
C VAL A 235 -8.99 16.57 5.50
N LYS A 236 -8.38 17.71 5.83
CA LYS A 236 -9.03 19.02 5.91
C LYS A 236 -9.05 19.76 4.57
N LEU A 237 -8.61 19.13 3.49
CA LEU A 237 -8.47 19.80 2.20
C LEU A 237 -9.84 20.07 1.58
N GLU A 238 -10.12 21.33 1.30
CA GLU A 238 -11.41 21.78 0.80
C GLU A 238 -11.66 21.32 -0.64
N GLU A 239 -12.95 21.23 -0.99
CA GLU A 239 -13.38 20.94 -2.34
C GLU A 239 -13.38 22.20 -3.20
N THR A 240 -12.21 22.56 -3.73
CA THR A 240 -12.03 23.75 -4.59
C THR A 240 -12.54 23.52 -6.01
N LEU A 241 -12.62 22.27 -6.45
CA LEU A 241 -13.36 21.82 -7.64
C LEU A 241 -14.17 20.54 -7.33
N PRO A 242 -15.23 20.23 -8.11
CA PRO A 242 -16.08 19.07 -7.85
C PRO A 242 -15.33 17.73 -7.72
N GLY A 243 -15.51 17.05 -6.59
CA GLY A 243 -14.88 15.75 -6.28
C GLY A 243 -13.41 15.84 -5.86
N THR A 244 -12.92 17.01 -5.44
CA THR A 244 -11.50 17.20 -5.05
C THR A 244 -11.26 17.32 -3.55
N GLY A 245 -12.32 17.38 -2.73
CA GLY A 245 -12.22 17.47 -1.27
C GLY A 245 -11.46 16.28 -0.66
N GLY A 246 -10.71 16.52 0.41
CA GLY A 246 -9.86 15.51 1.05
C GLY A 246 -8.70 15.03 0.16
N GLY A 247 -8.37 15.75 -0.90
CA GLY A 247 -7.39 15.32 -1.89
C GLY A 247 -7.86 14.15 -2.76
N LYS A 248 -9.18 13.99 -2.94
CA LYS A 248 -9.77 12.98 -3.81
C LYS A 248 -9.57 13.33 -5.29
N ASN A 249 -9.67 12.29 -6.12
CA ASN A 249 -9.60 12.35 -7.57
C ASN A 249 -10.73 11.47 -8.12
N GLN A 250 -11.55 12.02 -9.01
CA GLN A 250 -12.72 11.32 -9.57
C GLN A 250 -12.36 9.95 -10.18
N LYS A 251 -11.21 9.85 -10.87
CA LYS A 251 -10.77 8.58 -11.45
C LYS A 251 -10.48 7.54 -10.38
N ASP A 252 -9.72 7.92 -9.35
CA ASP A 252 -9.37 7.01 -8.26
C ASP A 252 -10.61 6.64 -7.43
N GLU A 253 -11.55 7.57 -7.27
CA GLU A 253 -12.81 7.30 -6.56
C GLU A 253 -13.69 6.29 -7.29
N LEU A 254 -13.79 6.40 -8.63
CA LEU A 254 -14.49 5.41 -9.44
C LEU A 254 -13.85 4.03 -9.33
N VAL A 255 -12.51 3.96 -9.40
CA VAL A 255 -11.76 2.71 -9.20
C VAL A 255 -12.02 2.13 -7.82
N VAL A 256 -11.93 2.94 -6.76
CA VAL A 256 -12.20 2.50 -5.38
C VAL A 256 -13.62 1.96 -5.22
N LYS A 257 -14.63 2.65 -5.76
CA LYS A 257 -16.03 2.18 -5.73
C LYS A 257 -16.18 0.83 -6.44
N PHE A 258 -15.56 0.69 -7.61
CA PHE A 258 -15.58 -0.57 -8.35
C PHE A 258 -14.90 -1.71 -7.58
N LEU A 259 -13.73 -1.44 -6.99
CA LEU A 259 -12.97 -2.42 -6.23
C LEU A 259 -13.69 -2.91 -4.97
N PHE A 260 -14.52 -2.08 -4.31
CA PHE A 260 -15.37 -2.50 -3.20
C PHE A 260 -16.62 -3.26 -3.65
N LEU A 261 -17.25 -2.85 -4.75
CA LEU A 261 -18.50 -3.45 -5.21
C LEU A 261 -18.28 -4.83 -5.82
N LEU A 262 -17.18 -5.03 -6.54
CA LEU A 262 -16.95 -6.25 -7.31
C LEU A 262 -16.89 -7.53 -6.43
N PRO A 263 -16.07 -7.60 -5.36
CA PRO A 263 -16.05 -8.78 -4.48
C PRO A 263 -17.41 -9.02 -3.82
N LEU A 264 -18.09 -7.96 -3.38
CA LEU A 264 -19.43 -8.05 -2.80
C LEU A 264 -20.45 -8.64 -3.79
N CYS A 265 -20.48 -8.13 -5.03
CA CYS A 265 -21.35 -8.64 -6.08
C CYS A 265 -21.04 -10.11 -6.42
N THR A 266 -19.76 -10.49 -6.46
CA THR A 266 -19.37 -11.89 -6.70
C THR A 266 -19.83 -12.80 -5.56
N LEU A 267 -19.67 -12.37 -4.31
CA LEU A 267 -20.12 -13.11 -3.13
C LEU A 267 -21.65 -13.29 -3.15
N LEU A 268 -22.40 -12.22 -3.41
CA LEU A 268 -23.86 -12.26 -3.50
C LEU A 268 -24.34 -13.18 -4.63
N PHE A 269 -23.65 -13.16 -5.78
CA PHE A 269 -23.94 -14.06 -6.89
C PHE A 269 -23.69 -15.53 -6.51
N CYS A 270 -22.57 -15.83 -5.85
CA CYS A 270 -22.27 -17.18 -5.36
C CYS A 270 -23.29 -17.67 -4.32
N ILE A 271 -23.71 -16.80 -3.40
CA ILE A 271 -24.77 -17.10 -2.42
C ILE A 271 -26.09 -17.37 -3.14
N TYR A 272 -26.47 -16.54 -4.11
CA TYR A 272 -27.68 -16.72 -4.90
C TYR A 272 -27.69 -18.06 -5.66
N GLN A 273 -26.59 -18.41 -6.33
CA GLN A 273 -26.45 -19.71 -7.00
C GLN A 273 -26.54 -20.88 -6.02
N SER A 274 -25.91 -20.77 -4.84
CA SER A 274 -25.99 -21.77 -3.79
C SER A 274 -27.43 -21.99 -3.29
N ILE A 275 -28.18 -20.90 -3.10
CA ILE A 275 -29.61 -20.96 -2.71
C ILE A 275 -30.46 -21.62 -3.81
N GLN A 276 -30.26 -21.26 -5.08
CA GLN A 276 -30.96 -21.91 -6.21
C GLN A 276 -30.65 -23.41 -6.31
N GLY A 277 -29.38 -23.79 -6.10
CA GLY A 277 -29.00 -25.20 -6.03
C GLY A 277 -29.67 -25.95 -4.88
N TYR A 278 -29.87 -25.27 -3.75
CA TYR A 278 -30.56 -25.81 -2.57
C TYR A 278 -32.07 -26.01 -2.81
N GLU A 279 -32.73 -25.08 -3.51
CA GLU A 279 -34.14 -25.23 -3.91
C GLU A 279 -34.34 -26.39 -4.89
N ALA A 280 -33.44 -26.56 -5.86
CA ALA A 280 -33.47 -27.70 -6.78
C ALA A 280 -33.28 -29.04 -6.04
N SER A 281 -32.39 -29.08 -5.04
CA SER A 281 -32.14 -30.24 -4.17
C SER A 281 -33.34 -30.58 -3.29
N LEU A 282 -33.98 -29.59 -2.65
CA LEU A 282 -35.18 -29.79 -1.85
C LEU A 282 -36.35 -30.31 -2.70
N CYS A 283 -36.55 -29.78 -3.90
CA CYS A 283 -37.60 -30.26 -4.81
C CYS A 283 -37.37 -31.74 -5.22
N SER A 284 -36.11 -32.14 -5.38
CA SER A 284 -35.74 -33.54 -5.63
C SER A 284 -35.96 -34.44 -4.40
N GLN A 285 -35.67 -33.94 -3.19
CA GLN A 285 -35.94 -34.64 -1.93
C GLN A 285 -37.44 -34.78 -1.66
N PHE A 286 -38.26 -33.77 -1.97
CA PHE A 286 -39.71 -33.84 -1.87
C PHE A 286 -40.30 -34.80 -2.90
N ARG A 287 -39.81 -34.82 -4.14
CA ARG A 287 -40.18 -35.87 -5.12
C ARG A 287 -39.81 -37.26 -4.62
N TYR A 288 -38.61 -37.42 -4.08
CA TYR A 288 -38.15 -38.70 -3.53
C TYR A 288 -38.99 -39.17 -2.33
N LEU A 289 -39.32 -38.26 -1.40
CA LEU A 289 -40.23 -38.54 -0.27
C LEU A 289 -41.64 -38.87 -0.76
N TYR A 290 -42.15 -38.15 -1.76
CA TYR A 290 -43.44 -38.43 -2.38
C TYR A 290 -43.48 -39.83 -3.02
N TYR A 291 -42.42 -40.24 -3.73
CA TYR A 291 -42.30 -41.59 -4.28
C TYR A 291 -42.15 -42.66 -3.20
N LYS A 292 -41.40 -42.37 -2.13
CA LYS A 292 -41.19 -43.27 -0.98
C LYS A 292 -42.47 -43.48 -0.15
N ILE A 293 -43.31 -42.45 -0.03
CA ILE A 293 -44.63 -42.53 0.62
C ILE A 293 -45.62 -43.30 -0.27
N ARG A 294 -45.49 -43.22 -1.60
CA ARG A 294 -46.32 -43.97 -2.55
C ARG A 294 -45.94 -45.46 -2.66
N SER A 295 -44.69 -45.83 -2.37
CA SER A 295 -44.21 -47.22 -2.34
C SER A 295 -44.29 -47.80 -0.92
N ASN A 296 -45.48 -48.18 -0.48
CA ASN A 296 -45.69 -48.72 0.85
C ASN A 296 -45.02 -50.11 1.02
N ARG A 297 -43.90 -50.17 1.75
CA ARG A 297 -43.45 -51.37 2.49
C ARG A 297 -42.97 -50.96 3.88
N THR A 298 -43.75 -51.37 4.86
CA THR A 298 -43.53 -51.34 6.30
C THR A 298 -42.19 -51.95 6.73
N LEU A 299 -41.43 -51.26 7.60
CA LEU A 299 -40.51 -51.91 8.53
C LEU A 299 -40.12 -51.00 9.72
N GLY A 300 -40.54 -51.47 10.91
CA GLY A 300 -39.91 -51.38 12.23
C GLY A 300 -39.17 -50.11 12.66
N TYR A 301 -39.81 -49.35 13.55
CA TYR A 301 -39.16 -48.38 14.44
C TYR A 301 -38.36 -49.15 15.49
N ASN A 302 -37.03 -48.94 15.55
CA ASN A 302 -36.25 -49.24 16.75
C ASN A 302 -35.33 -48.05 17.02
N SER A 303 -35.65 -47.34 18.10
CA SER A 303 -34.84 -46.30 18.72
C SER A 303 -33.69 -46.95 19.49
N THR A 304 -32.46 -46.55 19.20
CA THR A 304 -31.35 -46.74 20.13
C THR A 304 -30.51 -45.47 20.12
N PHE A 305 -30.59 -44.75 21.24
CA PHE A 305 -29.64 -43.71 21.62
C PHE A 305 -28.28 -44.38 21.87
N SER A 306 -27.23 -43.91 21.22
CA SER A 306 -25.85 -44.19 21.60
C SER A 306 -25.12 -42.89 21.85
N THR A 307 -24.79 -42.72 23.13
CA THR A 307 -23.93 -41.75 23.79
C THR A 307 -22.69 -41.38 22.98
N MET A 308 -22.43 -40.07 22.87
CA MET A 308 -21.17 -39.53 22.34
C MET A 308 -20.04 -39.84 23.32
N ASN A 309 -18.93 -40.38 22.82
CA ASN A 309 -17.66 -40.41 23.53
C ASN A 309 -16.56 -39.88 22.59
N PRO A 310 -15.66 -38.98 23.05
CA PRO A 310 -14.69 -38.30 22.21
C PRO A 310 -13.35 -39.04 22.22
N SER A 311 -13.07 -39.84 21.20
CA SER A 311 -11.74 -40.42 21.02
C SER A 311 -11.53 -40.93 19.59
N HIS A 312 -11.34 -40.00 18.64
CA HIS A 312 -10.70 -40.34 17.36
C HIS A 312 -9.20 -40.06 17.46
N GLN A 313 -8.48 -41.03 18.02
CA GLN A 313 -7.06 -41.22 17.70
C GLN A 313 -6.95 -41.61 16.22
N LEU A 314 -6.08 -40.91 15.49
CA LEU A 314 -5.69 -41.25 14.12
C LEU A 314 -5.16 -42.70 14.09
N HIS A 315 -5.90 -43.61 13.46
CA HIS A 315 -5.35 -44.88 13.03
C HIS A 315 -4.46 -44.66 11.80
N SER A 316 -3.14 -44.72 12.01
CA SER A 316 -2.15 -44.88 10.96
C SER A 316 -2.16 -46.33 10.47
N GLY A 317 -2.46 -46.56 9.19
CA GLY A 317 -2.24 -47.87 8.56
C GLY A 317 -3.27 -48.27 7.49
N ASN A 318 -3.37 -47.49 6.40
CA ASN A 318 -3.66 -47.95 5.03
C ASN A 318 -4.00 -46.82 4.05
N SER A 319 -4.25 -45.60 4.54
CA SER A 319 -4.63 -44.45 3.69
C SER A 319 -3.45 -43.63 3.15
N GLN A 320 -2.24 -43.77 3.72
CA GLN A 320 -1.05 -43.06 3.24
C GLN A 320 -0.45 -43.64 1.94
N SER A 321 -0.80 -44.87 1.51
CA SER A 321 -0.22 -45.48 0.30
C SER A 321 -0.83 -44.94 -1.00
N LYS A 322 -1.95 -44.21 -0.95
CA LYS A 322 -2.68 -43.72 -2.14
C LYS A 322 -2.43 -42.26 -2.49
N VAL A 323 -1.78 -41.48 -1.63
CA VAL A 323 -1.54 -40.04 -1.86
C VAL A 323 -0.22 -39.86 -2.62
N PRO A 324 -0.17 -39.08 -3.72
CA PRO A 324 1.08 -38.83 -4.43
C PRO A 324 2.13 -38.17 -3.52
N GLN A 325 3.33 -38.76 -3.44
CA GLN A 325 4.40 -38.31 -2.54
C GLN A 325 4.83 -36.84 -2.77
N HIS A 326 4.69 -36.33 -3.99
CA HIS A 326 5.04 -34.96 -4.35
C HIS A 326 3.94 -33.93 -4.08
N LEU A 327 2.72 -34.36 -3.72
CA LEU A 327 1.55 -33.49 -3.62
C LEU A 327 1.75 -32.37 -2.57
N GLY A 328 2.33 -32.72 -1.41
CA GLY A 328 2.63 -31.75 -0.36
C GLY A 328 3.57 -30.65 -0.84
N ALA A 329 4.71 -31.03 -1.42
CA ALA A 329 5.70 -30.08 -1.95
C ALA A 329 5.13 -29.20 -3.06
N VAL A 330 4.35 -29.76 -3.99
CA VAL A 330 3.69 -28.99 -5.05
C VAL A 330 2.68 -28.00 -4.46
N SER A 331 1.90 -28.42 -3.45
CA SER A 331 0.93 -27.54 -2.78
C SER A 331 1.61 -26.32 -2.15
N VAL A 332 2.74 -26.51 -1.48
CA VAL A 332 3.52 -25.42 -0.87
C VAL A 332 3.97 -24.42 -1.95
N VAL A 333 4.53 -24.90 -3.06
CA VAL A 333 4.98 -24.04 -4.17
C VAL A 333 3.81 -23.25 -4.77
N VAL A 334 2.67 -23.91 -5.02
CA VAL A 334 1.48 -23.25 -5.56
C VAL A 334 0.91 -22.23 -4.57
N CYS A 335 0.88 -22.55 -3.27
CA CYS A 335 0.42 -21.66 -2.21
C CYS A 335 1.23 -20.35 -2.16
N PHE A 336 2.56 -20.43 -2.12
CA PHE A 336 3.41 -19.24 -2.11
C PHE A 336 3.39 -18.47 -3.43
N THR A 337 3.28 -19.16 -4.56
CA THR A 337 3.10 -18.52 -5.87
C THR A 337 1.79 -17.74 -5.92
N ALA A 338 0.69 -18.35 -5.45
CA ALA A 338 -0.62 -17.70 -5.36
C ALA A 338 -0.56 -16.48 -4.43
N LEU A 339 0.12 -16.57 -3.28
CA LEU A 339 0.31 -15.44 -2.36
C LEU A 339 1.04 -14.28 -3.04
N LEU A 340 2.18 -14.53 -3.69
CA LEU A 340 2.97 -13.50 -4.36
C LEU A 340 2.19 -12.80 -5.48
N ILE A 341 1.47 -13.58 -6.30
CA ILE A 341 0.60 -13.03 -7.35
C ILE A 341 -0.51 -12.18 -6.72
N SER A 342 -1.14 -12.67 -5.65
CA SER A 342 -2.26 -11.98 -5.00
C SER A 342 -1.84 -10.64 -4.40
N VAL A 343 -0.72 -10.60 -3.69
CA VAL A 343 -0.16 -9.36 -3.14
C VAL A 343 0.23 -8.40 -4.28
N GLY A 344 0.94 -8.89 -5.28
CA GLY A 344 1.41 -8.09 -6.41
C GLY A 344 0.27 -7.45 -7.20
N VAL A 345 -0.76 -8.23 -7.55
CA VAL A 345 -1.94 -7.73 -8.26
C VAL A 345 -2.73 -6.76 -7.38
N SER A 346 -2.88 -7.01 -6.09
CA SER A 346 -3.60 -6.11 -5.18
C SER A 346 -2.94 -4.73 -5.10
N PHE A 347 -1.61 -4.66 -4.99
CA PHE A 347 -0.89 -3.38 -5.04
C PHE A 347 -0.92 -2.71 -6.42
N LEU A 348 -1.09 -3.48 -7.49
CA LEU A 348 -1.21 -2.95 -8.85
C LEU A 348 -2.55 -2.27 -9.10
N ILE A 349 -3.65 -2.88 -8.63
CA ILE A 349 -5.01 -2.40 -8.88
C ILE A 349 -5.45 -1.31 -7.91
N VAL A 350 -4.95 -1.31 -6.66
CA VAL A 350 -5.31 -0.32 -5.65
C VAL A 350 -4.60 1.01 -5.92
N PRO A 351 -5.33 2.12 -6.12
CA PRO A 351 -4.70 3.40 -6.39
C PRO A 351 -3.78 3.86 -5.25
N ARG A 352 -2.61 4.41 -5.59
CA ARG A 352 -1.61 4.82 -4.59
C ARG A 352 -2.04 6.02 -3.73
N GLN A 353 -2.75 6.98 -4.35
CA GLN A 353 -3.04 8.29 -3.76
C GLN A 353 -4.42 8.34 -3.08
N ILE A 354 -4.78 7.32 -2.29
CA ILE A 354 -6.03 7.26 -1.51
C ILE A 354 -5.74 7.42 -0.01
N MET A 355 -6.77 7.35 0.83
CA MET A 355 -6.59 7.42 2.28
C MET A 355 -5.93 6.12 2.82
N PRO A 356 -5.08 6.21 3.85
CA PRO A 356 -4.36 5.06 4.42
C PRO A 356 -5.22 3.83 4.70
N TRP A 357 -6.35 4.02 5.38
CA TRP A 357 -7.27 2.94 5.72
C TRP A 357 -7.96 2.34 4.50
N THR A 358 -8.39 3.16 3.55
CA THR A 358 -9.01 2.70 2.31
C THR A 358 -8.06 1.80 1.52
N GLY A 359 -6.80 2.22 1.38
CA GLY A 359 -5.80 1.41 0.69
C GLY A 359 -5.46 0.12 1.42
N LEU A 360 -5.34 0.16 2.74
CA LEU A 360 -5.07 -1.04 3.55
C LEU A 360 -6.19 -2.08 3.39
N ILE A 361 -7.44 -1.65 3.54
CA ILE A 361 -8.61 -2.54 3.43
C ILE A 361 -8.68 -3.16 2.03
N LEU A 362 -8.57 -2.34 0.98
CA LEU A 362 -8.66 -2.83 -0.39
C LEU A 362 -7.54 -3.81 -0.74
N VAL A 363 -6.30 -3.56 -0.28
CA VAL A 363 -5.21 -4.51 -0.51
C VAL A 363 -5.46 -5.83 0.19
N TYR A 364 -5.96 -5.82 1.43
CA TYR A 364 -6.32 -7.06 2.13
C TYR A 364 -7.46 -7.80 1.43
N GLU A 365 -8.54 -7.10 1.12
CA GLU A 365 -9.71 -7.66 0.43
C GLU A 365 -9.27 -8.37 -0.86
N TRP A 366 -8.57 -7.65 -1.74
CA TRP A 366 -8.14 -8.22 -3.01
C TRP A 366 -7.04 -9.27 -2.88
N THR A 367 -6.16 -9.16 -1.89
CA THR A 367 -5.13 -10.20 -1.66
C THR A 367 -5.82 -11.50 -1.26
N PHE A 368 -6.78 -11.45 -0.34
CA PHE A 368 -7.51 -12.65 0.08
C PHE A 368 -8.41 -13.18 -1.02
N THR A 369 -9.14 -12.33 -1.74
CA THR A 369 -10.00 -12.75 -2.86
C THR A 369 -9.19 -13.47 -3.94
N ILE A 370 -8.10 -12.88 -4.42
CA ILE A 370 -7.26 -13.49 -5.46
C ILE A 370 -6.60 -14.76 -4.93
N PHE A 371 -6.11 -14.76 -3.68
CA PHE A 371 -5.47 -15.93 -3.09
C PHE A 371 -6.44 -17.10 -2.96
N PHE A 372 -7.66 -16.86 -2.45
CA PHE A 372 -8.67 -17.90 -2.32
C PHE A 372 -9.15 -18.42 -3.67
N LEU A 373 -9.22 -17.57 -4.70
CA LEU A 373 -9.52 -18.04 -6.06
C LEU A 373 -8.38 -18.92 -6.60
N LEU A 374 -7.13 -18.46 -6.57
CA LEU A 374 -6.00 -19.20 -7.13
C LEU A 374 -5.73 -20.51 -6.38
N PHE A 375 -5.58 -20.44 -5.06
CA PHE A 375 -5.29 -21.61 -4.25
C PHE A 375 -6.52 -22.52 -4.10
N GLY A 376 -7.73 -21.96 -4.02
CA GLY A 376 -8.97 -22.73 -4.02
C GLY A 376 -9.17 -23.50 -5.32
N CYS A 377 -8.93 -22.89 -6.49
CA CYS A 377 -8.93 -23.60 -7.77
C CYS A 377 -7.91 -24.75 -7.80
N PHE A 378 -6.72 -24.55 -7.24
CA PHE A 378 -5.74 -25.64 -7.10
C PHE A 378 -6.28 -26.78 -6.22
N LEU A 379 -6.87 -26.48 -5.06
CA LEU A 379 -7.45 -27.52 -4.19
C LEU A 379 -8.61 -28.28 -4.88
N LEU A 380 -9.41 -27.61 -5.69
CA LEU A 380 -10.45 -28.25 -6.52
C LEU A 380 -9.85 -29.19 -7.57
N LEU A 381 -8.75 -28.80 -8.22
CA LEU A 381 -8.03 -29.69 -9.16
C LEU A 381 -7.45 -30.91 -8.44
N VAL A 382 -6.93 -30.73 -7.22
CA VAL A 382 -6.40 -31.82 -6.38
C VAL A 382 -7.53 -32.79 -5.97
N HIS A 383 -8.70 -32.28 -5.62
CA HIS A 383 -9.88 -33.10 -5.35
C HIS A 383 -10.34 -33.88 -6.58
N GLN A 384 -10.42 -33.24 -7.75
CA GLN A 384 -10.72 -33.92 -9.01
C GLN A 384 -9.68 -34.99 -9.36
N HIS A 385 -8.42 -34.75 -9.06
CA HIS A 385 -7.34 -35.73 -9.26
C HIS A 385 -7.53 -36.96 -8.36
N GLY A 386 -7.86 -36.75 -7.08
CA GLY A 386 -8.25 -37.82 -6.16
C GLY A 386 -9.43 -38.63 -6.70
N LYS A 387 -10.48 -37.94 -7.18
CA LYS A 387 -11.65 -38.58 -7.78
C LYS A 387 -11.29 -39.45 -8.99
N LYS A 388 -10.44 -38.97 -9.89
CA LYS A 388 -9.96 -39.77 -11.04
C LYS A 388 -9.18 -41.01 -10.61
N MET A 389 -8.32 -40.90 -9.59
CA MET A 389 -7.53 -42.02 -9.07
C MET A 389 -8.38 -43.11 -8.42
N ALA A 390 -9.50 -42.76 -7.76
CA ALA A 390 -10.46 -43.74 -7.26
C ALA A 390 -11.06 -44.59 -8.39
N VAL A 391 -11.44 -43.99 -9.52
CA VAL A 391 -12.00 -44.72 -10.69
C VAL A 391 -11.02 -45.76 -11.24
N TYR A 392 -9.74 -45.38 -11.40
CA TYR A 392 -8.72 -46.31 -11.89
C TYR A 392 -8.52 -47.50 -10.95
N THR A 393 -8.50 -47.22 -9.64
CA THR A 393 -8.29 -48.25 -8.61
C THR A 393 -9.49 -49.21 -8.54
N GLU A 394 -10.73 -48.72 -8.56
CA GLU A 394 -11.94 -49.57 -8.59
C GLU A 394 -12.02 -50.44 -9.85
N SER A 395 -11.59 -49.94 -11.03
CA SER A 395 -11.57 -50.77 -12.25
C SER A 395 -10.55 -51.92 -12.20
N SER A 396 -9.51 -51.78 -11.35
CA SER A 396 -8.48 -52.80 -11.14
C SER A 396 -8.80 -53.80 -10.02
N THR A 397 -9.80 -53.51 -9.18
CA THR A 397 -10.23 -54.38 -8.07
C THR A 397 -11.73 -54.69 -8.19
N LEU A 398 -12.08 -55.50 -9.20
CA LEU A 398 -13.32 -56.29 -9.19
C LEU A 398 -13.10 -57.51 -8.28
N ASP A 399 -13.12 -57.28 -6.96
CA ASP A 399 -13.58 -58.23 -5.93
C ASP A 399 -13.22 -57.68 -4.54
N GLY A 400 -14.24 -57.46 -3.69
CA GLY A 400 -14.00 -57.05 -2.31
C GLY A 400 -15.14 -56.26 -1.67
N SER A 401 -16.22 -56.98 -1.34
CA SER A 401 -17.34 -56.48 -0.53
C SER A 401 -16.94 -56.17 0.92
N GLY A 402 -17.38 -55.03 1.46
CA GLY A 402 -17.36 -54.76 2.92
C GLY A 402 -17.71 -53.31 3.29
N LYS A 403 -19.01 -52.99 3.39
CA LYS A 403 -19.54 -51.64 3.72
C LYS A 403 -19.73 -51.41 5.22
N GLY A 404 -19.04 -50.42 5.78
CA GLY A 404 -19.42 -49.74 7.03
C GLY A 404 -20.18 -48.45 6.72
N HIS A 405 -21.33 -48.23 7.36
CA HIS A 405 -22.19 -47.06 7.17
C HIS A 405 -21.66 -45.84 7.93
N GLN A 406 -21.53 -44.68 7.27
CA GLN A 406 -21.67 -43.38 7.93
C GLN A 406 -22.60 -42.48 7.11
N ARG A 407 -23.49 -41.80 7.83
CA ARG A 407 -24.58 -40.98 7.29
C ARG A 407 -24.03 -39.66 6.73
N GLY A 408 -24.47 -39.34 5.52
CA GLY A 408 -24.29 -38.04 4.89
C GLY A 408 -24.90 -36.91 5.72
N GLY A 409 -24.05 -35.95 6.07
CA GLY A 409 -24.41 -34.57 6.28
C GLY A 409 -23.50 -33.73 5.38
N VAL A 410 -24.01 -32.65 4.80
CA VAL A 410 -23.20 -31.64 4.12
C VAL A 410 -22.30 -31.00 5.17
N SER A 411 -21.16 -31.64 5.44
CA SER A 411 -20.18 -31.15 6.39
C SER A 411 -19.45 -30.00 5.72
N CYS A 412 -19.79 -28.77 6.13
CA CYS A 412 -18.92 -27.63 5.92
C CYS A 412 -17.53 -28.05 6.38
N ASP A 413 -16.51 -27.95 5.51
CA ASP A 413 -15.18 -28.46 5.83
C ASP A 413 -14.51 -27.56 6.89
N VAL A 414 -14.86 -27.82 8.15
CA VAL A 414 -14.45 -27.04 9.33
C VAL A 414 -12.94 -26.90 9.39
N THR A 415 -12.19 -27.89 8.91
CA THR A 415 -10.73 -27.85 8.88
C THR A 415 -10.21 -26.91 7.81
N THR A 416 -10.80 -26.87 6.61
CA THR A 416 -10.45 -25.88 5.59
C THR A 416 -10.73 -24.46 6.10
N LEU A 417 -11.86 -24.27 6.78
CA LEU A 417 -12.18 -23.00 7.43
C LEU A 417 -11.15 -22.64 8.51
N TYR A 418 -10.76 -23.58 9.36
CA TYR A 418 -9.79 -23.36 10.44
C TYR A 418 -8.42 -22.94 9.91
N TYR A 419 -7.89 -23.66 8.92
CA TYR A 419 -6.63 -23.29 8.27
C TYR A 419 -6.72 -21.94 7.54
N GLY A 420 -7.84 -21.68 6.85
CA GLY A 420 -8.11 -20.40 6.21
C GLY A 420 -8.10 -19.23 7.20
N LEU A 421 -8.85 -19.35 8.29
CA LEU A 421 -8.91 -18.33 9.35
C LEU A 421 -7.57 -18.11 10.03
N GLY A 422 -6.78 -19.18 10.26
CA GLY A 422 -5.42 -19.06 10.78
C GLY A 422 -4.49 -18.27 9.86
N MET A 423 -4.54 -18.53 8.55
CA MET A 423 -3.77 -17.77 7.55
C MET A 423 -4.19 -16.29 7.53
N VAL A 424 -5.50 -16.01 7.53
CA VAL A 424 -6.03 -14.63 7.56
C VAL A 424 -5.60 -13.89 8.83
N PHE A 425 -5.74 -14.54 9.99
CA PHE A 425 -5.37 -13.95 11.28
C PHE A 425 -3.89 -13.57 11.32
N LEU A 426 -3.00 -14.49 10.92
CA LEU A 426 -1.55 -14.24 10.90
C LEU A 426 -1.16 -13.18 9.86
N ALA A 427 -1.83 -13.14 8.70
CA ALA A 427 -1.61 -12.11 7.70
C ALA A 427 -2.01 -10.72 8.21
N ILE A 428 -3.16 -10.59 8.87
CA ILE A 428 -3.59 -9.32 9.49
C ILE A 428 -2.64 -8.91 10.61
N ALA A 429 -2.25 -9.87 11.47
CA ALA A 429 -1.33 -9.63 12.57
C ALA A 429 0.05 -9.14 12.08
N ALA A 430 0.52 -9.62 10.92
CA ALA A 430 1.82 -9.22 10.38
C ALA A 430 1.94 -7.71 10.17
N VAL A 431 0.85 -7.03 9.77
CA VAL A 431 0.87 -5.58 9.54
C VAL A 431 0.34 -4.80 10.74
N SER A 432 -0.66 -5.32 11.46
CA SER A 432 -1.33 -4.58 12.54
C SER A 432 -0.60 -4.64 13.89
N LEU A 433 0.15 -5.71 14.16
CA LEU A 433 0.78 -5.92 15.47
C LEU A 433 1.75 -4.79 15.87
N PRO A 434 2.64 -4.28 15.00
CA PRO A 434 3.48 -3.13 15.36
C PRO A 434 2.69 -1.87 15.72
N TYR A 435 1.53 -1.68 15.08
CA TYR A 435 0.66 -0.55 15.37
C TYR A 435 -0.05 -0.72 16.71
N ILE A 436 -0.57 -1.92 16.99
CA ILE A 436 -1.22 -2.28 18.26
C ILE A 436 -0.24 -2.12 19.44
N LEU A 437 1.03 -2.48 19.23
CA LEU A 437 2.09 -2.34 20.24
C LEU A 437 2.66 -0.92 20.35
N GLY A 438 2.19 0.04 19.55
CA GLY A 438 2.66 1.42 19.58
C GLY A 438 4.11 1.60 19.11
N ILE A 439 4.66 0.66 18.33
CA ILE A 439 6.05 0.71 17.86
C ILE A 439 6.19 1.76 16.76
N THR A 440 6.89 2.85 17.05
CA THR A 440 7.11 3.97 16.10
C THR A 440 8.42 3.85 15.31
N ALA A 441 9.42 3.16 15.87
CA ALA A 441 10.71 2.96 15.23
C ALA A 441 10.58 2.08 13.98
N LEU A 442 10.97 2.62 12.82
CA LEU A 442 10.83 1.96 11.51
C LEU A 442 11.48 0.56 11.50
N PHE A 443 12.74 0.44 11.93
CA PHE A 443 13.46 -0.84 11.88
C PHE A 443 12.90 -1.89 12.84
N VAL A 444 12.44 -1.48 14.02
CA VAL A 444 11.77 -2.38 14.99
C VAL A 444 10.43 -2.83 14.44
N ARG A 445 9.67 -1.90 13.83
CA ARG A 445 8.39 -2.18 13.17
C ARG A 445 8.59 -3.21 12.04
N LEU A 446 9.53 -2.96 11.12
CA LEU A 446 9.87 -3.90 10.05
C LEU A 446 10.35 -5.25 10.59
N GLY A 447 11.18 -5.25 11.63
CA GLY A 447 11.65 -6.48 12.28
C GLY A 447 10.50 -7.33 12.82
N LEU A 448 9.52 -6.70 13.48
CA LEU A 448 8.32 -7.38 13.97
C LEU A 448 7.44 -7.89 12.82
N MET A 449 7.24 -7.08 11.78
CA MET A 449 6.50 -7.50 10.58
C MET A 449 7.13 -8.73 9.93
N VAL A 450 8.45 -8.74 9.79
CA VAL A 450 9.22 -9.89 9.25
C VAL A 450 9.10 -11.10 10.18
N GLY A 451 9.21 -10.91 11.49
CA GLY A 451 9.05 -12.00 12.46
C GLY A 451 7.68 -12.68 12.36
N VAL A 452 6.59 -11.91 12.31
CA VAL A 452 5.24 -12.47 12.14
C VAL A 452 5.06 -13.08 10.74
N ALA A 453 5.65 -12.48 9.70
CA ALA A 453 5.62 -13.04 8.34
C ALA A 453 6.32 -14.40 8.25
N ILE A 454 7.40 -14.63 9.01
CA ILE A 454 8.06 -15.94 9.10
C ILE A 454 7.12 -16.97 9.75
N VAL A 455 6.42 -16.60 10.84
CA VAL A 455 5.43 -17.47 11.48
C VAL A 455 4.28 -17.78 10.53
N LEU A 456 3.78 -16.78 9.80
CA LEU A 456 2.78 -16.96 8.75
C LEU A 456 3.27 -17.94 7.68
N ALA A 457 4.50 -17.79 7.18
CA ALA A 457 5.06 -18.67 6.16
C ALA A 457 5.17 -20.12 6.64
N ALA A 458 5.62 -20.34 7.89
CA ALA A 458 5.64 -21.67 8.49
C ALA A 458 4.24 -22.27 8.60
N TYR A 459 3.26 -21.48 9.07
CA TYR A 459 1.86 -21.92 9.15
C TYR A 459 1.26 -22.23 7.77
N MET A 460 1.50 -21.38 6.77
CA MET A 460 1.04 -21.59 5.39
C MET A 460 1.64 -22.83 4.76
N THR A 461 2.91 -23.13 5.04
CA THR A 461 3.58 -24.35 4.58
C THR A 461 2.83 -25.57 5.11
N TYR A 462 2.65 -25.64 6.42
CA TYR A 462 1.90 -26.72 7.08
C TYR A 462 0.45 -26.81 6.59
N ALA A 463 -0.27 -25.68 6.56
CA ALA A 463 -1.67 -25.63 6.16
C ALA A 463 -1.85 -26.08 4.70
N SER A 464 -1.02 -25.61 3.77
CA SER A 464 -1.14 -25.94 2.36
C SER A 464 -0.92 -27.43 2.07
N GLU A 465 0.06 -28.06 2.73
CA GLU A 465 0.29 -29.49 2.62
C GLU A 465 -0.92 -30.30 3.13
N HIS A 466 -1.37 -30.00 4.35
CA HIS A 466 -2.50 -30.68 4.97
C HIS A 466 -3.81 -30.49 4.18
N LEU A 467 -4.05 -29.29 3.66
CA LEU A 467 -5.22 -29.01 2.81
C LEU A 467 -5.18 -29.81 1.52
N ALA A 468 -4.05 -29.84 0.80
CA ALA A 468 -3.97 -30.60 -0.45
C ALA A 468 -4.17 -32.10 -0.24
N ILE A 469 -3.52 -32.68 0.77
CA ILE A 469 -3.69 -34.11 1.10
C ILE A 469 -5.15 -34.39 1.46
N ARG A 470 -5.79 -33.56 2.29
CA ARG A 470 -7.19 -33.73 2.69
C ARG A 470 -8.14 -33.61 1.51
N TRP A 471 -7.98 -32.61 0.66
CA TRP A 471 -8.82 -32.43 -0.53
C TRP A 471 -8.65 -33.58 -1.53
N PHE A 472 -7.44 -34.12 -1.67
CA PHE A 472 -7.19 -35.34 -2.46
C PHE A 472 -7.91 -36.56 -1.88
N LEU A 473 -7.78 -36.81 -0.58
CA LEU A 473 -8.45 -37.91 0.12
C LEU A 473 -9.98 -37.79 0.04
N LYS A 474 -10.52 -36.58 0.23
CA LYS A 474 -11.95 -36.30 0.05
C LYS A 474 -12.40 -36.64 -1.38
N GLY A 475 -11.58 -36.36 -2.38
CA GLY A 475 -11.85 -36.74 -3.77
C GLY A 475 -11.89 -38.26 -3.97
N LEU A 476 -11.03 -39.02 -3.28
CA LEU A 476 -11.08 -40.49 -3.28
C LEU A 476 -12.36 -41.02 -2.63
N ASP A 477 -12.78 -40.43 -1.51
CA ASP A 477 -13.94 -40.86 -0.73
C ASP A 477 -15.29 -40.53 -1.40
N ASP A 478 -15.42 -39.39 -2.08
CA ASP A 478 -16.67 -38.95 -2.73
C ASP A 478 -17.14 -39.91 -3.84
N LEU A 479 -16.27 -40.77 -4.38
CA LEU A 479 -16.62 -41.80 -5.36
C LEU A 479 -17.25 -43.04 -4.73
N CYS A 480 -16.87 -43.38 -3.49
CA CYS A 480 -17.48 -44.47 -2.72
C CYS A 480 -18.96 -44.22 -2.43
N GLU A 481 -19.40 -42.95 -2.37
CA GLU A 481 -20.81 -42.59 -2.21
C GLU A 481 -21.58 -42.48 -3.54
N THR A 482 -20.93 -42.03 -4.62
CA THR A 482 -21.61 -41.83 -5.93
C THR A 482 -21.86 -43.11 -6.72
N SER A 483 -21.22 -44.24 -6.39
CA SER A 483 -21.57 -45.55 -6.98
C SER A 483 -22.98 -46.03 -6.62
N ARG A 484 -23.71 -45.32 -5.73
CA ARG A 484 -25.11 -45.60 -5.37
C ARG A 484 -26.13 -44.55 -5.79
N SER A 485 -25.74 -43.47 -6.46
CA SER A 485 -26.68 -42.44 -6.93
C SER A 485 -26.22 -41.88 -8.28
N LYS A 486 -26.76 -42.43 -9.36
CA LYS A 486 -26.71 -41.78 -10.67
C LYS A 486 -27.58 -40.52 -10.63
N SER A 487 -26.96 -39.39 -10.33
CA SER A 487 -27.48 -38.07 -10.64
C SER A 487 -26.29 -37.10 -10.71
N ILE A 488 -25.91 -36.77 -11.94
CA ILE A 488 -24.88 -35.80 -12.29
C ILE A 488 -25.28 -34.43 -11.72
N CYS A 489 -24.42 -33.82 -10.90
CA CYS A 489 -24.50 -32.39 -10.59
C CYS A 489 -23.09 -31.79 -10.72
N PHE A 490 -22.95 -30.84 -11.64
CA PHE A 490 -21.72 -30.10 -11.95
C PHE A 490 -21.74 -28.76 -11.20
N MET A 491 -20.53 -28.30 -10.84
CA MET A 491 -20.15 -26.95 -10.34
C MET A 491 -20.20 -26.69 -8.83
N CYS A 492 -19.00 -26.57 -8.25
CA CYS A 492 -18.55 -25.45 -7.41
C CYS A 492 -17.05 -25.24 -7.70
#